data_AF-A0A955AHH3-F1
#
_entry.id   AF-A0A955AHH3-F1
#
_cell.length_a   1.000
_cell.length_b   1.000
_cell.length_c   1.000
_cell.angle_alpha   90.00
_cell.angle_beta   90.00
_cell.angle_gamma   90.00
#
_symmetry.space_group_name_H-M   'P 1'
#
loop_
_entity.id
_entity.type
_entity.pdbx_description
1 polymer ?
#
loop_
_entity_poly.entity_id
_entity_poly.type
_entity_poly.pdbx_seq_one_letter_code
_entity_poly.pdbx_strand_id
1 'polypeptide(L)'
;MPDPILMAKATVAAALVAAIAAIAAFLGLRPVARSLEGKRAQSMGASAGGASSRTLSLPSYVAQLASLCSLPVGYYIGCWVLGLLPNWPIVEDRDRMLWLVLPGVTLVEAIGCFAGGRRWWSRAIVWMLRLAISVAVARVLLHGSIYLADVVGPGTRKWDDASSGMILLAIGSGVLLVWTTAIWVTTRSSGRSMLLSFFFVAGAAAISIMLSGYATGGQLGLPLAGAIVGLLFASWCLPIGDVTGSPGLVTAMGFCCVTLASLLVVGHFFAELTARNAVILGLSPLLGAIPELIRFERFPRLARSGLRVALVILPLAFVLQATGRSFRDRSTNSGQAASGIPEPSVSDYMNFGK
;
A
#
# COMPACT_ATOMS: atom_id res chain seq x y z
N MET A 1 -23.67 8.02 -3.41
CA MET A 1 -22.64 7.28 -2.67
C MET A 1 -22.68 5.82 -3.11
N PRO A 2 -21.53 5.11 -3.15
CA PRO A 2 -21.49 3.71 -3.55
C PRO A 2 -22.23 2.85 -2.52
N ASP A 3 -22.81 1.74 -2.97
CA ASP A 3 -23.58 0.84 -2.11
C ASP A 3 -22.67 0.32 -0.96
N PRO A 4 -23.00 0.58 0.32
CA PRO A 4 -22.20 0.12 1.44
C PRO A 4 -22.07 -1.42 1.47
N ILE A 5 -23.05 -2.15 0.93
CA ILE A 5 -23.01 -3.60 0.82
C ILE A 5 -21.94 -4.01 -0.20
N LEU A 6 -21.86 -3.33 -1.34
CA LEU A 6 -20.83 -3.59 -2.35
C LEU A 6 -19.43 -3.28 -1.82
N MET A 7 -19.26 -2.18 -1.10
CA MET A 7 -17.99 -1.83 -0.44
C MET A 7 -17.55 -2.89 0.57
N ALA A 8 -18.49 -3.37 1.41
CA ALA A 8 -18.23 -4.43 2.36
C ALA A 8 -17.85 -5.74 1.65
N LYS A 9 -18.59 -6.12 0.60
CA LYS A 9 -18.29 -7.30 -0.22
C LYS A 9 -16.89 -7.25 -0.82
N ALA A 10 -16.48 -6.12 -1.38
CA ALA A 10 -15.15 -5.96 -1.96
C ALA A 10 -14.03 -6.04 -0.93
N THR A 11 -14.22 -5.40 0.23
CA THR A 11 -13.25 -5.46 1.33
C THR A 11 -13.09 -6.90 1.85
N VAL A 12 -14.23 -7.60 2.02
CA VAL A 12 -14.26 -9.00 2.44
C VAL A 12 -13.64 -9.91 1.38
N ALA A 13 -13.95 -9.70 0.10
CA ALA A 13 -13.37 -10.48 -1.00
C ALA A 13 -11.85 -10.30 -1.06
N ALA A 14 -11.35 -9.07 -0.95
CA ALA A 14 -9.92 -8.79 -0.90
C ALA A 14 -9.25 -9.49 0.29
N ALA A 15 -9.88 -9.47 1.46
CA ALA A 15 -9.39 -10.12 2.67
C ALA A 15 -9.37 -11.65 2.53
N LEU A 16 -10.47 -12.25 2.09
CA LEU A 16 -10.58 -13.70 1.89
C LEU A 16 -9.57 -14.18 0.87
N VAL A 17 -9.43 -13.48 -0.26
CA VAL A 17 -8.50 -13.91 -1.30
C VAL A 17 -7.06 -13.73 -0.88
N ALA A 18 -6.68 -12.62 -0.24
CA ALA A 18 -5.34 -12.48 0.30
C ALA A 18 -5.04 -13.58 1.33
N ALA A 19 -5.99 -13.91 2.21
CA ALA A 19 -5.83 -14.98 3.18
C ALA A 19 -5.67 -16.35 2.51
N ILE A 20 -6.57 -16.70 1.58
CA ILE A 20 -6.54 -17.97 0.84
C ILE A 20 -5.26 -18.07 0.02
N ALA A 21 -4.86 -17.02 -0.70
CA ALA A 21 -3.64 -17.02 -1.51
C ALA A 21 -2.39 -17.25 -0.63
N ALA A 22 -2.30 -16.59 0.52
CA ALA A 22 -1.20 -16.79 1.46
C ALA A 22 -1.18 -18.22 2.02
N ILE A 23 -2.34 -18.76 2.42
CA ILE A 23 -2.48 -20.11 2.96
C ILE A 23 -2.20 -21.18 1.90
N ALA A 24 -2.78 -21.05 0.71
CA ALA A 24 -2.61 -21.98 -0.39
C ALA A 24 -1.17 -22.00 -0.89
N ALA A 25 -0.53 -20.84 -1.06
CA ALA A 25 0.88 -20.78 -1.43
C ALA A 25 1.77 -21.43 -0.36
N PHE A 26 1.47 -21.22 0.92
CA PHE A 26 2.22 -21.86 2.01
C PHE A 26 2.03 -23.39 2.03
N LEU A 27 0.78 -23.87 1.96
CA LEU A 27 0.46 -25.29 2.04
C LEU A 27 0.91 -26.05 0.78
N GLY A 28 0.71 -25.48 -0.41
CA GLY A 28 1.02 -26.12 -1.69
C GLY A 28 2.52 -26.30 -1.94
N LEU A 29 3.35 -25.39 -1.43
CA LEU A 29 4.81 -25.49 -1.58
C LEU A 29 5.49 -26.28 -0.46
N ARG A 30 4.77 -26.62 0.62
CA ARG A 30 5.32 -27.38 1.76
C ARG A 30 5.78 -28.81 1.40
N PRO A 31 5.07 -29.60 0.56
CA PRO A 31 5.53 -30.93 0.16
C PRO A 31 6.81 -30.85 -0.69
N VAL A 32 6.88 -29.89 -1.61
CA VAL A 32 8.06 -29.63 -2.44
C VAL A 32 9.25 -29.26 -1.55
N ALA A 33 9.02 -28.42 -0.53
CA ALA A 33 10.02 -28.08 0.47
C ALA A 33 10.59 -29.28 1.21
N ARG A 34 9.71 -30.15 1.72
CA ARG A 34 10.13 -31.37 2.42
C ARG A 34 10.88 -32.35 1.51
N SER A 35 10.44 -32.49 0.25
CA SER A 35 11.11 -33.37 -0.72
C SER A 35 12.55 -32.91 -1.01
N LEU A 36 12.75 -31.60 -1.19
CA LEU A 36 14.06 -31.03 -1.43
C LEU A 36 14.99 -31.10 -0.20
N GLU A 37 14.46 -30.90 1.00
CA GLU A 37 15.22 -31.08 2.25
C GLU A 37 15.67 -32.54 2.42
N GLY A 38 14.80 -33.51 2.12
CA GLY A 38 15.15 -34.94 2.16
C GLY A 38 16.28 -35.30 1.20
N LYS A 39 16.21 -34.84 -0.05
CA LYS A 39 17.29 -35.04 -1.05
C LYS A 39 18.60 -34.39 -0.61
N ARG A 40 18.53 -33.21 0.00
CA ARG A 40 19.72 -32.48 0.47
C ARG A 40 20.38 -33.18 1.65
N ALA A 41 19.60 -33.64 2.63
CA ALA A 41 20.11 -34.41 3.77
C ALA A 41 20.82 -35.69 3.31
N GLN A 42 20.28 -36.39 2.31
CA GLN A 42 20.92 -37.55 1.70
C GLN A 42 22.26 -37.20 1.03
N SER A 43 22.33 -36.07 0.30
CA SER A 43 23.59 -35.64 -0.33
C SER A 43 24.66 -35.17 0.66
N MET A 44 24.27 -34.59 1.80
CA MET A 44 25.22 -34.06 2.80
C MET A 44 25.75 -35.15 3.74
N GLY A 45 25.02 -36.26 3.93
CA GLY A 45 25.50 -37.42 4.69
C GLY A 45 26.80 -38.03 4.13
N ALA A 46 27.13 -37.77 2.86
CA ALA A 46 28.37 -38.23 2.22
C ALA A 46 29.56 -37.26 2.40
N SER A 47 29.37 -36.07 2.97
CA SER A 47 30.39 -35.01 3.05
C SER A 47 30.44 -34.43 4.47
N ALA A 48 30.96 -35.20 5.43
CA ALA A 48 31.02 -34.85 6.86
C ALA A 48 32.02 -33.71 7.23
N GLY A 49 32.60 -33.00 6.25
CA GLY A 49 33.63 -31.99 6.48
C GLY A 49 33.11 -30.55 6.65
N GLY A 50 32.67 -30.21 7.86
CA GLY A 50 32.80 -28.88 8.49
C GLY A 50 32.65 -27.60 7.65
N ALA A 51 31.43 -27.21 7.30
CA ALA A 51 31.10 -25.80 7.07
C ALA A 51 29.63 -25.52 7.41
N SER A 52 29.39 -24.81 8.50
CA SER A 52 28.08 -24.30 8.90
C SER A 52 27.64 -23.17 7.97
N SER A 53 27.27 -23.50 6.73
CA SER A 53 26.62 -22.55 5.84
C SER A 53 25.18 -22.37 6.30
N ARG A 54 24.82 -21.15 6.73
CA ARG A 54 23.41 -20.73 6.91
C ARG A 54 22.70 -20.77 5.56
N THR A 55 22.29 -21.96 5.13
CA THR A 55 21.39 -22.12 3.99
C THR A 55 20.00 -21.69 4.43
N LEU A 56 19.41 -20.70 3.75
CA LEU A 56 17.99 -20.41 3.94
C LEU A 56 17.20 -21.71 3.78
N SER A 57 16.39 -22.05 4.78
CA SER A 57 15.51 -23.22 4.70
C SER A 57 14.45 -22.96 3.62
N LEU A 58 14.15 -23.97 2.81
CA LEU A 58 13.16 -23.83 1.73
C LEU A 58 11.78 -23.29 2.18
N PRO A 59 11.29 -23.61 3.40
CA PRO A 59 10.06 -23.02 3.95
C PRO A 59 10.05 -21.49 4.00
N SER A 60 11.21 -20.85 4.13
CA SER A 60 11.30 -19.39 4.17
C SER A 60 11.03 -18.73 2.81
N TYR A 61 11.39 -19.37 1.70
CA TYR A 61 11.09 -18.88 0.33
C TYR A 61 9.61 -18.98 -0.01
N VAL A 62 9.00 -20.08 0.41
CA VAL A 62 7.56 -20.32 0.25
C VAL A 62 6.74 -19.23 0.93
N ALA A 63 7.06 -18.91 2.19
CA ALA A 63 6.37 -17.85 2.93
C ALA A 63 6.57 -16.47 2.30
N GLN A 64 7.74 -16.21 1.71
CA GLN A 64 8.03 -14.97 0.98
C GLN A 64 7.20 -14.82 -0.28
N LEU A 65 7.11 -15.88 -1.10
CA LEU A 65 6.28 -15.87 -2.30
C LEU A 65 4.79 -15.76 -1.96
N ALA A 66 4.36 -16.48 -0.92
CA ALA A 66 2.97 -16.43 -0.45
C ALA A 66 2.54 -15.00 -0.10
N SER A 67 3.36 -14.29 0.68
CA SER A 67 3.08 -12.91 1.09
C SER A 67 3.24 -11.88 -0.04
N LEU A 68 4.24 -12.07 -0.90
CA LEU A 68 4.46 -11.25 -2.10
C LEU A 68 3.26 -11.33 -3.05
N CYS A 69 2.67 -12.50 -3.24
CA CYS A 69 1.54 -12.69 -4.15
C CYS A 69 0.20 -12.36 -3.49
N SER A 70 0.01 -12.67 -2.20
CA SER A 70 -1.29 -12.55 -1.54
C SER A 70 -1.84 -11.13 -1.54
N LEU A 71 -0.97 -10.14 -1.28
CA LEU A 71 -1.42 -8.77 -1.09
C LEU A 71 -1.78 -8.09 -2.42
N PRO A 72 -0.96 -8.16 -3.50
CA PRO A 72 -1.37 -7.72 -4.82
C PRO A 72 -2.62 -8.46 -5.34
N VAL A 73 -2.66 -9.80 -5.25
CA VAL A 73 -3.79 -10.58 -5.76
C VAL A 73 -5.08 -10.24 -5.03
N GLY A 74 -5.05 -10.15 -3.69
CA GLY A 74 -6.20 -9.71 -2.90
C GLY A 74 -6.64 -8.29 -3.25
N TYR A 75 -5.69 -7.37 -3.46
CA TYR A 75 -5.97 -6.01 -3.88
C TYR A 75 -6.68 -5.95 -5.25
N TYR A 76 -6.12 -6.58 -6.27
CA TYR A 76 -6.70 -6.59 -7.63
C TYR A 76 -8.08 -7.23 -7.66
N ILE A 77 -8.30 -8.32 -6.91
CA ILE A 77 -9.62 -8.95 -6.86
C ILE A 77 -10.63 -8.07 -6.11
N GLY A 78 -10.21 -7.37 -5.05
CA GLY A 78 -11.06 -6.37 -4.41
C GLY A 78 -11.44 -5.23 -5.36
N CYS A 79 -10.49 -4.71 -6.14
CA CYS A 79 -10.76 -3.72 -7.18
C CYS A 79 -11.72 -4.27 -8.25
N TRP A 80 -11.53 -5.52 -8.66
CA TRP A 80 -12.41 -6.18 -9.62
C TRP A 80 -13.85 -6.30 -9.12
N VAL A 81 -14.05 -6.69 -7.85
CA VAL A 81 -15.39 -6.78 -7.23
C VAL A 81 -16.08 -5.42 -7.17
N LEU A 82 -15.33 -4.32 -7.04
CA LEU A 82 -15.87 -2.95 -7.11
C LEU A 82 -16.16 -2.47 -8.53
N GLY A 83 -15.82 -3.25 -9.57
CA GLY A 83 -15.86 -2.79 -10.96
C GLY A 83 -14.81 -1.71 -11.26
N LEU A 84 -13.75 -1.61 -10.45
CA LEU A 84 -12.65 -0.66 -10.61
C LEU A 84 -11.47 -1.28 -11.34
N LEU A 85 -11.76 -2.02 -12.41
CA LEU A 85 -10.71 -2.54 -13.29
C LEU A 85 -10.08 -1.41 -14.09
N PRO A 86 -8.80 -1.53 -14.46
CA PRO A 86 -8.15 -0.50 -15.23
C PRO A 86 -8.60 -0.56 -16.69
N ASN A 87 -8.83 0.60 -17.28
CA ASN A 87 -9.28 0.73 -18.67
C ASN A 87 -8.10 0.72 -19.64
N TRP A 88 -8.40 0.36 -20.90
CA TRP A 88 -7.51 0.55 -22.03
C TRP A 88 -8.21 1.43 -23.08
N PRO A 89 -7.59 2.51 -23.58
CA PRO A 89 -6.22 2.99 -23.31
C PRO A 89 -6.02 3.56 -21.89
N ILE A 90 -4.76 3.66 -21.44
CA ILE A 90 -4.38 4.18 -20.11
C ILE A 90 -4.56 5.70 -20.08
N VAL A 91 -5.76 6.17 -19.72
CA VAL A 91 -6.09 7.60 -19.71
C VAL A 91 -6.15 8.16 -18.30
N GLU A 92 -6.72 7.41 -17.35
CA GLU A 92 -6.92 7.88 -15.99
C GLU A 92 -5.71 7.61 -15.09
N ASP A 93 -5.57 8.40 -14.04
CA ASP A 93 -4.60 8.21 -12.96
C ASP A 93 -4.78 6.86 -12.25
N ARG A 94 -6.04 6.42 -12.06
CA ARG A 94 -6.37 5.06 -11.59
C ARG A 94 -5.76 3.98 -12.50
N ASP A 95 -5.90 4.14 -13.82
CA ASP A 95 -5.39 3.17 -14.78
C ASP A 95 -3.87 3.11 -14.71
N ARG A 96 -3.19 4.25 -14.59
CA ARG A 96 -1.73 4.31 -14.40
C ARG A 96 -1.29 3.66 -13.09
N MET A 97 -2.05 3.86 -12.01
CA MET A 97 -1.78 3.19 -10.74
C MET A 97 -1.82 1.67 -10.91
N LEU A 98 -2.91 1.15 -11.47
CA LEU A 98 -3.17 -0.29 -11.61
C LEU A 98 -2.31 -0.96 -12.70
N TRP A 99 -2.07 -0.32 -13.85
CA TRP A 99 -1.29 -0.91 -14.95
C TRP A 99 0.22 -0.74 -14.80
N LEU A 100 0.70 0.33 -14.15
CA LEU A 100 2.13 0.68 -14.17
C LEU A 100 2.73 0.62 -12.76
N VAL A 101 2.15 1.35 -11.81
CA VAL A 101 2.74 1.51 -10.48
C VAL A 101 2.71 0.20 -9.69
N LEU A 102 1.55 -0.43 -9.59
CA LEU A 102 1.37 -1.64 -8.77
C LEU A 102 2.12 -2.87 -9.30
N PRO A 103 2.13 -3.15 -10.61
CA PRO A 103 2.99 -4.19 -11.17
C PRO A 103 4.48 -3.85 -10.97
N GLY A 104 4.87 -2.59 -11.12
CA GLY A 104 6.24 -2.13 -10.89
C GLY A 104 6.73 -2.41 -9.47
N VAL A 105 5.97 -2.01 -8.44
CA VAL A 105 6.35 -2.29 -7.03
C VAL A 105 6.34 -3.78 -6.71
N THR A 106 5.39 -4.54 -7.27
CA THR A 106 5.34 -6.00 -7.10
C THR A 106 6.59 -6.65 -7.69
N LEU A 107 7.03 -6.22 -8.88
CA LEU A 107 8.25 -6.70 -9.52
C LEU A 107 9.49 -6.36 -8.70
N VAL A 108 9.60 -5.11 -8.19
CA VAL A 108 10.75 -4.70 -7.38
C VAL A 108 10.84 -5.47 -6.07
N GLU A 109 9.70 -5.71 -5.40
CA GLU A 109 9.66 -6.54 -4.20
C GLU A 109 9.91 -8.03 -4.51
N ALA A 110 9.49 -8.52 -5.67
CA ALA A 110 9.83 -9.86 -6.15
C ALA A 110 11.35 -10.01 -6.34
N ILE A 111 11.98 -9.06 -7.04
CA ILE A 111 13.43 -9.00 -7.19
C ILE A 111 14.08 -8.95 -5.80
N GLY A 112 13.56 -8.14 -4.87
CA GLY A 112 14.00 -8.07 -3.48
C GLY A 112 14.02 -9.42 -2.76
N CYS A 113 12.94 -10.21 -2.90
CA CYS A 113 12.84 -11.57 -2.34
C CYS A 113 13.95 -12.49 -2.89
N PHE A 114 14.16 -12.50 -4.20
CA PHE A 114 15.14 -13.41 -4.83
C PHE A 114 16.59 -12.94 -4.70
N ALA A 115 16.80 -11.62 -4.69
CA ALA A 115 18.10 -10.97 -4.59
C ALA A 115 18.68 -10.98 -3.16
N GLY A 116 17.93 -11.47 -2.16
CA GLY A 116 18.29 -11.56 -0.74
C GLY A 116 19.57 -12.36 -0.40
N GLY A 117 20.34 -12.77 -1.41
CA GLY A 117 21.68 -13.32 -1.28
C GLY A 117 22.68 -12.38 -0.60
N ARG A 118 23.76 -12.97 -0.08
CA ARG A 118 24.80 -12.35 0.77
C ARG A 118 25.58 -11.20 0.12
N ARG A 119 25.38 -10.94 -1.18
CA ARG A 119 26.19 -9.99 -1.94
C ARG A 119 25.66 -8.57 -1.74
N TRP A 120 26.55 -7.63 -1.47
CA TRP A 120 26.20 -6.24 -1.22
C TRP A 120 25.56 -5.57 -2.45
N TRP A 121 26.00 -5.93 -3.66
CA TRP A 121 25.51 -5.35 -4.91
C TRP A 121 24.05 -5.67 -5.18
N SER A 122 23.56 -6.86 -4.81
CA SER A 122 22.16 -7.22 -5.05
C SER A 122 21.22 -6.38 -4.18
N ARG A 123 21.63 -6.08 -2.94
CA ARG A 123 20.90 -5.15 -2.06
C ARG A 123 20.92 -3.73 -2.60
N ALA A 124 22.06 -3.28 -3.12
CA ALA A 124 22.17 -1.95 -3.71
C ALA A 124 21.20 -1.80 -4.90
N ILE A 125 21.13 -2.79 -5.79
CA ILE A 125 20.18 -2.79 -6.91
C ILE A 125 18.73 -2.68 -6.42
N VAL A 126 18.32 -3.49 -5.44
CA VAL A 126 16.95 -3.44 -4.90
C VAL A 126 16.63 -2.05 -4.31
N TRP A 127 17.57 -1.45 -3.58
CA TRP A 127 17.39 -0.10 -3.04
C TRP A 127 17.32 0.97 -4.11
N MET A 128 18.13 0.86 -5.17
CA MET A 128 18.05 1.76 -6.33
C MET A 128 16.71 1.63 -7.03
N LEU A 129 16.18 0.41 -7.18
CA LEU A 129 14.86 0.16 -7.75
C LEU A 129 13.72 0.72 -6.88
N ARG A 130 13.81 0.56 -5.55
CA ARG A 130 12.85 1.17 -4.62
C ARG A 130 12.88 2.70 -4.70
N LEU A 131 14.07 3.30 -4.71
CA LEU A 131 14.25 4.75 -4.90
C LEU A 131 13.64 5.20 -6.24
N ALA A 132 13.92 4.48 -7.32
CA ALA A 132 13.38 4.79 -8.64
C ALA A 132 11.85 4.78 -8.64
N ILE A 133 11.21 3.76 -8.05
CA ILE A 133 9.74 3.72 -7.91
C ILE A 133 9.23 4.87 -7.05
N SER A 134 9.86 5.13 -5.90
CA SER A 134 9.43 6.21 -5.01
C SER A 134 9.45 7.56 -5.71
N VAL A 135 10.46 7.86 -6.52
CA VAL A 135 10.54 9.11 -7.29
C VAL A 135 9.58 9.10 -8.49
N ALA A 136 9.41 7.95 -9.15
CA ALA A 136 8.58 7.84 -10.35
C ALA A 136 7.07 7.85 -10.07
N VAL A 137 6.61 7.38 -8.91
CA VAL A 137 5.18 7.14 -8.65
C VAL A 137 4.32 8.38 -8.90
N ALA A 138 4.69 9.53 -8.34
CA ALA A 138 3.94 10.77 -8.52
C ALA A 138 3.99 11.25 -9.98
N ARG A 139 5.15 11.12 -10.64
CA ARG A 139 5.31 11.52 -12.05
C ARG A 139 4.44 10.69 -12.99
N VAL A 140 4.36 9.38 -12.74
CA VAL A 140 3.53 8.44 -13.50
C VAL A 140 2.06 8.76 -13.30
N LEU A 141 1.60 8.94 -12.06
CA LEU A 141 0.19 9.24 -11.77
C LEU A 141 -0.26 10.57 -12.38
N LEU A 142 0.58 11.60 -12.27
CA LEU A 142 0.32 12.95 -12.79
C LEU A 142 0.66 13.13 -14.27
N HIS A 143 1.06 12.06 -14.97
CA HIS A 143 1.37 12.15 -16.39
C HIS A 143 0.14 12.64 -17.19
N GLY A 144 0.34 13.56 -18.15
CA GLY A 144 -0.75 14.11 -18.94
C GLY A 144 -1.77 14.97 -18.17
N SER A 145 -1.55 15.23 -16.87
CA SER A 145 -2.40 16.14 -16.10
C SER A 145 -2.01 17.61 -16.33
N ILE A 146 -2.92 18.53 -15.99
CA ILE A 146 -2.67 19.98 -16.01
C ILE A 146 -1.45 20.41 -15.18
N TYR A 147 -0.99 19.58 -14.25
CA TYR A 147 0.16 19.87 -13.42
C TYR A 147 1.48 19.72 -14.18
N LEU A 148 1.56 18.76 -15.09
CA LEU A 148 2.81 18.37 -15.75
C LEU A 148 2.78 18.49 -17.28
N ALA A 149 1.62 18.76 -17.87
CA ALA A 149 1.43 18.85 -19.31
C ALA A 149 0.65 20.11 -19.68
N ASP A 150 0.98 20.60 -20.88
CA ASP A 150 0.32 21.72 -21.54
C ASP A 150 -0.96 21.24 -22.24
N VAL A 151 -1.98 20.90 -21.44
CA VAL A 151 -3.22 20.24 -21.93
C VAL A 151 -4.04 21.16 -22.85
N VAL A 152 -4.01 22.47 -22.60
CA VAL A 152 -4.82 23.46 -23.35
C VAL A 152 -3.99 24.17 -24.43
N GLY A 153 -2.66 24.19 -24.28
CA GLY A 153 -1.73 24.85 -25.19
C GLY A 153 -0.37 25.12 -24.52
N PRO A 154 0.64 25.57 -25.28
CA PRO A 154 1.98 25.82 -24.73
C PRO A 154 1.96 26.80 -23.55
N GLY A 155 2.59 26.43 -22.44
CA GLY A 155 2.65 27.25 -21.22
C GLY A 155 1.38 27.25 -20.37
N THR A 156 0.43 26.35 -20.62
CA THR A 156 -0.80 26.21 -19.82
C THR A 156 -0.63 25.29 -18.61
N ARG A 157 0.51 24.61 -18.48
CA ARG A 157 0.85 23.82 -17.29
C ARG A 157 0.75 24.67 -16.02
N LYS A 158 0.21 24.05 -14.97
CA LYS A 158 0.05 24.71 -13.67
C LYS A 158 1.37 24.90 -12.93
N TRP A 159 2.32 24.01 -13.13
CA TRP A 159 3.64 24.08 -12.50
C TRP A 159 4.71 24.31 -13.55
N ASP A 160 5.65 25.18 -13.23
CA ASP A 160 6.90 25.27 -13.97
C ASP A 160 7.77 24.01 -13.74
N ASP A 161 8.80 23.83 -14.57
CA ASP A 161 9.67 22.64 -14.51
C ASP A 161 10.37 22.49 -13.15
N ALA A 162 10.85 23.61 -12.59
CA ALA A 162 11.58 23.59 -11.33
C ALA A 162 10.65 23.21 -10.17
N SER A 163 9.48 23.85 -10.05
CA SER A 163 8.50 23.49 -9.01
C SER A 163 7.98 22.06 -9.17
N SER A 164 7.73 21.61 -10.41
CA SER A 164 7.35 20.23 -10.69
C SER A 164 8.41 19.26 -10.18
N GLY A 165 9.68 19.50 -10.50
CA GLY A 165 10.80 18.68 -10.03
C GLY A 165 10.88 18.63 -8.51
N MET A 166 10.78 19.78 -7.84
CA MET A 166 10.83 19.87 -6.38
C MET A 166 9.66 19.15 -5.70
N ILE A 167 8.43 19.33 -6.19
CA ILE A 167 7.24 18.67 -5.63
C ILE A 167 7.32 17.16 -5.81
N LEU A 168 7.69 16.69 -7.01
CA LEU A 168 7.84 15.27 -7.30
C LEU A 168 8.95 14.63 -6.44
N LEU A 169 10.09 15.32 -6.28
CA LEU A 169 11.17 14.87 -5.41
C LEU A 169 10.75 14.83 -3.94
N ALA A 170 10.01 15.83 -3.47
CA ALA A 170 9.50 15.88 -2.10
C ALA A 170 8.53 14.72 -1.82
N ILE A 171 7.59 14.46 -2.73
CA ILE A 171 6.67 13.32 -2.62
C ILE A 171 7.47 12.02 -2.61
N GLY A 172 8.38 11.82 -3.57
CA GLY A 172 9.17 10.60 -3.66
C GLY A 172 10.07 10.36 -2.45
N SER A 173 10.66 11.42 -1.90
CA SER A 173 11.44 11.36 -0.65
C SER A 173 10.56 10.98 0.54
N GLY A 174 9.34 11.51 0.62
CA GLY A 174 8.36 11.12 1.64
C GLY A 174 7.97 9.64 1.54
N VAL A 175 7.70 9.14 0.34
CA VAL A 175 7.41 7.72 0.11
C VAL A 175 8.57 6.84 0.55
N LEU A 176 9.81 7.19 0.15
CA LEU A 176 11.00 6.44 0.51
C LEU A 176 11.24 6.46 2.03
N LEU A 177 11.02 7.59 2.70
CA LEU A 177 11.15 7.71 4.15
C LEU A 177 10.17 6.80 4.89
N VAL A 178 8.90 6.78 4.46
CA VAL A 178 7.87 5.89 5.04
C VAL A 178 8.22 4.42 4.79
N TRP A 179 8.64 4.10 3.56
CA TRP A 179 9.02 2.74 3.17
C TRP A 179 10.23 2.22 3.96
N THR A 180 11.31 2.99 4.02
CA THR A 180 12.53 2.65 4.78
C THR A 180 12.24 2.48 6.26
N THR A 181 11.44 3.38 6.84
CA THR A 181 11.02 3.30 8.25
C THR A 181 10.16 2.07 8.51
N ALA A 182 9.21 1.76 7.62
CA ALA A 182 8.37 0.56 7.74
C ALA A 182 9.18 -0.73 7.71
N ILE A 183 10.17 -0.81 6.80
CA ILE A 183 11.12 -1.93 6.74
C ILE A 183 11.91 -2.00 8.04
N TRP A 184 12.49 -0.89 8.48
CA TRP A 184 13.27 -0.82 9.71
C TRP A 184 12.48 -1.29 10.94
N VAL A 185 11.26 -0.79 11.14
CA VAL A 185 10.37 -1.20 12.23
C VAL A 185 10.06 -2.70 12.14
N THR A 186 9.75 -3.19 10.95
CA THR A 186 9.42 -4.61 10.71
C THR A 186 10.60 -5.54 10.96
N THR A 187 11.83 -5.07 10.76
CA THR A 187 13.05 -5.84 11.07
C THR A 187 13.44 -5.82 12.54
N ARG A 188 12.92 -4.88 13.35
CA ARG A 188 13.22 -4.79 14.79
C ARG A 188 12.12 -5.33 15.70
N SER A 189 10.89 -5.38 15.21
CA SER A 189 9.71 -5.70 16.01
C SER A 189 8.69 -6.54 15.24
N SER A 190 7.54 -6.83 15.86
CA SER A 190 6.45 -7.54 15.19
C SER A 190 5.98 -6.75 13.97
N GLY A 191 6.21 -7.30 12.77
CA GLY A 191 5.73 -6.70 11.52
C GLY A 191 4.21 -6.60 11.43
N ARG A 192 3.47 -7.42 12.20
CA ARG A 192 2.00 -7.43 12.22
C ARG A 192 1.42 -6.09 12.68
N SER A 193 2.00 -5.45 13.70
CA SER A 193 1.48 -4.16 14.17
C SER A 193 1.76 -3.02 13.18
N MET A 194 2.84 -3.11 12.41
CA MET A 194 3.07 -2.17 11.31
C MET A 194 2.06 -2.36 10.17
N LEU A 195 1.74 -3.61 9.79
CA LEU A 195 0.68 -3.90 8.83
C LEU A 195 -0.67 -3.37 9.33
N LEU A 196 -0.97 -3.55 10.62
CA LEU A 196 -2.20 -3.04 11.21
C LEU A 196 -2.26 -1.50 11.18
N SER A 197 -1.14 -0.81 11.38
CA SER A 197 -1.04 0.63 11.15
C SER A 197 -1.38 1.01 9.70
N PHE A 198 -0.82 0.30 8.71
CA PHE A 198 -1.17 0.54 7.30
C PHE A 198 -2.65 0.26 6.99
N PHE A 199 -3.27 -0.74 7.62
CA PHE A 199 -4.71 -0.99 7.50
C PHE A 199 -5.53 0.23 7.92
N PHE A 200 -5.25 0.80 9.10
CA PHE A 200 -5.97 1.98 9.57
C PHE A 200 -5.72 3.20 8.68
N VAL A 201 -4.48 3.42 8.25
CA VAL A 201 -4.14 4.55 7.37
C VAL A 201 -4.80 4.41 6.00
N ALA A 202 -4.82 3.21 5.42
CA ALA A 202 -5.50 2.94 4.15
C ALA A 202 -7.02 3.17 4.26
N GLY A 203 -7.66 2.69 5.33
CA GLY A 203 -9.08 2.94 5.58
C GLY A 203 -9.40 4.42 5.80
N ALA A 204 -8.57 5.13 6.57
CA ALA A 204 -8.73 6.57 6.77
C ALA A 204 -8.53 7.36 5.46
N ALA A 205 -7.52 7.01 4.66
CA ALA A 205 -7.30 7.61 3.35
C ALA A 205 -8.50 7.35 2.41
N ALA A 206 -9.02 6.13 2.36
CA ALA A 206 -10.20 5.78 1.57
C ALA A 206 -11.39 6.69 1.91
N ILE A 207 -11.74 6.77 3.21
CA ILE A 207 -12.87 7.58 3.68
C ILE A 207 -12.62 9.07 3.42
N SER A 208 -11.43 9.58 3.73
CA SER A 208 -11.09 10.99 3.50
C SER A 208 -11.15 11.38 2.03
N ILE A 209 -10.71 10.52 1.10
CA ILE A 209 -10.81 10.78 -0.34
C ILE A 209 -12.27 10.78 -0.80
N MET A 210 -13.09 9.83 -0.33
CA MET A 210 -14.52 9.81 -0.62
C MET A 210 -15.22 11.10 -0.14
N LEU A 211 -14.93 11.54 1.09
CA LEU A 211 -15.46 12.78 1.66
C LEU A 211 -14.90 14.04 1.00
N SER A 212 -13.77 13.93 0.29
CA SER A 212 -13.17 15.06 -0.42
C SER A 212 -13.83 15.33 -1.78
N GLY A 213 -14.60 14.37 -2.33
CA GLY A 213 -15.37 14.54 -3.55
C GLY A 213 -15.10 13.46 -4.61
N TYR A 214 -14.12 12.57 -4.39
CA TYR A 214 -13.76 11.53 -5.34
C TYR A 214 -14.14 10.14 -4.82
N ALA A 215 -15.43 9.82 -4.92
CA ALA A 215 -15.97 8.58 -4.38
C ALA A 215 -15.30 7.32 -4.94
N THR A 216 -15.05 7.28 -6.26
CA THR A 216 -14.41 6.13 -6.93
C THR A 216 -12.93 6.01 -6.59
N GLY A 217 -12.20 7.13 -6.52
CA GLY A 217 -10.80 7.14 -6.07
C GLY A 217 -10.65 6.65 -4.62
N GLY A 218 -11.55 7.06 -3.73
CA GLY A 218 -11.54 6.60 -2.34
C GLY A 218 -11.86 5.11 -2.18
N GLN A 219 -12.71 4.54 -3.05
CA GLN A 219 -13.03 3.12 -3.04
C GLN A 219 -11.79 2.23 -3.24
N LEU A 220 -10.79 2.70 -4.00
CA LEU A 220 -9.54 1.95 -4.23
C LEU A 220 -8.73 1.70 -2.95
N GLY A 221 -8.97 2.45 -1.89
CA GLY A 221 -8.32 2.20 -0.59
C GLY A 221 -8.93 1.04 0.21
N LEU A 222 -10.20 0.68 -0.05
CA LEU A 222 -10.88 -0.39 0.67
C LEU A 222 -10.33 -1.79 0.34
N PRO A 223 -10.07 -2.15 -0.94
CA PRO A 223 -9.36 -3.38 -1.29
C PRO A 223 -7.98 -3.49 -0.64
N LEU A 224 -7.25 -2.38 -0.48
CA LEU A 224 -5.95 -2.39 0.18
C LEU A 224 -6.10 -2.74 1.66
N ALA A 225 -7.02 -2.09 2.36
CA ALA A 225 -7.33 -2.41 3.75
C ALA A 225 -7.77 -3.88 3.90
N GLY A 226 -8.65 -4.38 3.02
CA GLY A 226 -9.07 -5.78 2.99
C GLY A 226 -7.89 -6.75 2.79
N ALA A 227 -7.07 -6.53 1.78
CA ALA A 227 -5.90 -7.37 1.48
C ALA A 227 -4.90 -7.43 2.65
N ILE A 228 -4.69 -6.29 3.35
CA ILE A 228 -3.85 -6.25 4.56
C ILE A 228 -4.45 -7.11 5.69
N VAL A 229 -5.77 -7.03 5.92
CA VAL A 229 -6.45 -7.87 6.93
C VAL A 229 -6.32 -9.35 6.58
N GLY A 230 -6.49 -9.70 5.29
CA GLY A 230 -6.29 -11.07 4.82
C GLY A 230 -4.88 -11.59 5.07
N LEU A 231 -3.86 -10.78 4.78
CA LEU A 231 -2.46 -11.12 5.07
C LEU A 231 -2.20 -11.23 6.59
N LEU A 232 -2.75 -10.31 7.40
CA LEU A 232 -2.65 -10.37 8.86
C LEU A 232 -3.25 -11.67 9.40
N PHE A 233 -4.44 -12.03 8.95
CA PHE A 233 -5.12 -13.27 9.32
C PHE A 233 -4.29 -14.50 8.92
N ALA A 234 -3.81 -14.57 7.67
CA ALA A 234 -2.94 -15.65 7.23
C ALA A 234 -1.65 -15.74 8.07
N SER A 235 -1.09 -14.59 8.46
CA SER A 235 0.09 -14.56 9.34
C SER A 235 -0.16 -15.09 10.74
N TRP A 236 -1.42 -15.11 11.21
CA TRP A 236 -1.81 -15.73 12.48
C TRP A 236 -2.08 -17.23 12.33
N CYS A 237 -2.74 -17.64 11.25
CA CYS A 237 -3.08 -19.05 11.02
C CYS A 237 -1.86 -19.90 10.65
N LEU A 238 -0.87 -19.30 9.99
CA LEU A 238 0.30 -20.00 9.52
C LEU A 238 1.44 -19.81 10.52
N PRO A 239 2.30 -20.82 10.74
CA PRO A 239 3.58 -20.66 11.41
C PRO A 239 4.58 -19.93 10.49
N ILE A 240 4.11 -18.93 9.73
CA ILE A 240 4.93 -17.83 9.23
C ILE A 240 5.36 -17.11 10.51
N GLY A 241 6.40 -17.63 11.14
CA GLY A 241 6.60 -17.47 12.58
C GLY A 241 6.61 -16.02 13.03
N ASP A 242 6.58 -15.83 14.34
CA ASP A 242 6.88 -14.56 15.04
C ASP A 242 8.29 -14.00 14.75
N VAL A 243 8.90 -14.41 13.64
CA VAL A 243 10.19 -14.00 13.12
C VAL A 243 10.06 -12.55 12.67
N THR A 244 10.25 -11.66 13.63
CA THR A 244 10.78 -10.32 13.42
C THR A 244 11.72 -10.31 12.20
N GLY A 245 11.42 -9.47 11.20
CA GLY A 245 12.17 -9.43 9.96
C GLY A 245 11.88 -10.56 8.96
N SER A 246 10.71 -11.21 9.01
CA SER A 246 10.31 -12.15 7.96
C SER A 246 10.31 -11.41 6.61
N PRO A 247 11.05 -11.90 5.59
CA PRO A 247 11.22 -11.12 4.36
C PRO A 247 9.88 -10.91 3.62
N GLY A 248 8.91 -11.81 3.84
CA GLY A 248 7.56 -11.67 3.31
C GLY A 248 6.75 -10.49 3.86
N LEU A 249 6.89 -10.18 5.16
CA LEU A 249 6.26 -8.97 5.71
C LEU A 249 6.97 -7.71 5.24
N VAL A 250 8.30 -7.77 5.07
CA VAL A 250 9.10 -6.67 4.52
C VAL A 250 8.65 -6.33 3.09
N THR A 251 8.39 -7.33 2.26
CA THR A 251 7.92 -7.11 0.88
C THR A 251 6.49 -6.58 0.82
N ALA A 252 5.62 -7.05 1.71
CA ALA A 252 4.27 -6.52 1.85
C ALA A 252 4.27 -5.01 2.20
N MET A 253 5.23 -4.55 3.01
CA MET A 253 5.35 -3.11 3.34
C MET A 253 5.60 -2.26 2.10
N GLY A 254 6.43 -2.70 1.16
CA GLY A 254 6.71 -1.94 -0.04
C GLY A 254 5.47 -1.70 -0.90
N PHE A 255 4.69 -2.76 -1.12
CA PHE A 255 3.40 -2.64 -1.80
C PHE A 255 2.47 -1.69 -1.04
N CYS A 256 2.26 -1.89 0.28
CA CYS A 256 1.40 -1.02 1.08
C CYS A 256 1.81 0.46 1.03
N CYS A 257 3.12 0.76 1.12
CA CYS A 257 3.64 2.12 1.07
C CYS A 257 3.34 2.79 -0.28
N VAL A 258 3.68 2.12 -1.38
CA VAL A 258 3.52 2.68 -2.73
C VAL A 258 2.04 2.81 -3.10
N THR A 259 1.20 1.83 -2.77
CA THR A 259 -0.25 1.91 -3.01
C THR A 259 -0.88 3.03 -2.19
N LEU A 260 -0.56 3.15 -0.90
CA LEU A 260 -1.06 4.24 -0.06
C LEU A 260 -0.61 5.61 -0.58
N ALA A 261 0.67 5.76 -0.94
CA ALA A 261 1.19 6.99 -1.52
C ALA A 261 0.46 7.35 -2.82
N SER A 262 0.19 6.35 -3.67
CA SER A 262 -0.56 6.54 -4.91
C SER A 262 -1.97 7.06 -4.62
N LEU A 263 -2.68 6.46 -3.67
CA LEU A 263 -4.02 6.91 -3.25
C LEU A 263 -4.00 8.36 -2.73
N LEU A 264 -2.97 8.75 -1.96
CA LEU A 264 -2.87 10.11 -1.41
C LEU A 264 -2.51 11.15 -2.47
N VAL A 265 -1.65 10.80 -3.43
CA VAL A 265 -1.36 11.66 -4.60
C VAL A 265 -2.64 11.85 -5.42
N VAL A 266 -3.32 10.76 -5.75
CA VAL A 266 -4.60 10.80 -6.47
C VAL A 266 -5.63 11.64 -5.71
N GLY A 267 -5.78 11.37 -4.41
CA GLY A 267 -6.68 12.10 -3.54
C GLY A 267 -6.37 13.59 -3.49
N HIS A 268 -5.10 13.97 -3.39
CA HIS A 268 -4.73 15.37 -3.30
C HIS A 268 -4.97 16.13 -4.61
N PHE A 269 -4.53 15.56 -5.73
CA PHE A 269 -4.52 16.26 -7.02
C PHE A 269 -5.83 16.15 -7.79
N PHE A 270 -6.63 15.10 -7.57
CA PHE A 270 -7.89 14.86 -8.28
C PHE A 270 -9.12 14.83 -7.38
N ALA A 271 -8.98 14.61 -6.07
CA ALA A 271 -10.10 14.59 -5.12
C ALA A 271 -10.22 15.81 -4.22
N GLU A 272 -9.40 16.84 -4.41
CA GLU A 272 -9.33 18.01 -3.52
C GLU A 272 -8.99 17.66 -2.06
N LEU A 273 -8.41 16.49 -1.79
CA LEU A 273 -7.91 16.20 -0.44
C LEU A 273 -6.84 17.23 -0.11
N THR A 274 -7.00 17.98 0.98
CA THR A 274 -6.06 19.05 1.31
C THR A 274 -4.63 18.49 1.45
N ALA A 275 -3.62 19.25 0.99
CA ALA A 275 -2.22 18.83 1.06
C ALA A 275 -1.83 18.47 2.51
N ARG A 276 -2.32 19.26 3.48
CA ARG A 276 -2.13 19.01 4.92
C ARG A 276 -2.64 17.63 5.31
N ASN A 277 -3.87 17.28 4.94
CA ASN A 277 -4.46 15.98 5.29
C ASN A 277 -3.72 14.83 4.59
N ALA A 278 -3.37 15.00 3.31
CA ALA A 278 -2.58 14.01 2.57
C ALA A 278 -1.21 13.75 3.22
N VAL A 279 -0.50 14.81 3.63
CA VAL A 279 0.79 14.70 4.34
C VAL A 279 0.63 14.02 5.69
N ILE A 280 -0.38 14.40 6.48
CA ILE A 280 -0.64 13.77 7.79
C ILE A 280 -0.92 12.28 7.60
N LEU A 281 -1.80 11.90 6.68
CA LEU A 281 -2.08 10.49 6.39
C LEU A 281 -0.82 9.74 5.92
N GLY A 282 -0.07 10.32 4.98
CA GLY A 282 1.12 9.70 4.40
C GLY A 282 2.26 9.49 5.39
N LEU A 283 2.47 10.44 6.30
CA LEU A 283 3.52 10.37 7.32
C LEU A 283 3.07 9.68 8.61
N SER A 284 1.77 9.43 8.81
CA SER A 284 1.25 8.76 10.01
C SER A 284 1.96 7.44 10.35
N PRO A 285 2.30 6.55 9.39
CA PRO A 285 3.06 5.33 9.69
C PRO A 285 4.40 5.56 10.39
N LEU A 286 5.05 6.73 10.20
CA LEU A 286 6.31 7.07 10.85
C LEU A 286 6.16 7.16 12.37
N LEU A 287 4.99 7.58 12.88
CA LEU A 287 4.73 7.63 14.32
C LEU A 287 4.78 6.24 14.96
N GLY A 288 4.52 5.20 14.17
CA GLY A 288 4.63 3.82 14.60
C GLY A 288 6.06 3.36 14.91
N ALA A 289 7.07 4.13 14.48
CA ALA A 289 8.48 3.91 14.78
C ALA A 289 8.90 4.44 16.16
N ILE A 290 8.15 5.39 16.74
CA ILE A 290 8.50 6.06 18.01
C ILE A 290 8.77 5.05 19.15
N PRO A 291 7.94 4.01 19.37
CA PRO A 291 8.20 3.03 20.43
C PRO A 291 9.52 2.27 20.27
N GLU A 292 10.05 2.15 19.04
CA GLU A 292 11.34 1.50 18.76
C GLU A 292 12.53 2.46 18.92
N LEU A 293 12.31 3.78 18.82
CA LEU A 293 13.35 4.79 19.02
C LEU A 293 13.66 5.00 20.50
N ILE A 294 12.64 4.96 21.36
CA ILE A 294 12.77 5.30 22.79
C ILE A 294 13.37 4.12 23.62
N ARG A 295 13.77 3.01 22.98
CA ARG A 295 14.34 1.82 23.64
C ARG A 295 13.57 1.43 24.91
N PHE A 296 12.26 1.26 24.76
CA PHE A 296 11.40 0.73 25.82
C PHE A 296 11.66 -0.78 26.05
N GLU A 297 12.87 -1.13 26.49
CA GLU A 297 13.30 -2.51 26.73
C GLU A 297 12.45 -3.21 27.80
N ARG A 298 11.84 -2.42 28.70
CA ARG A 298 10.98 -2.92 29.79
C ARG A 298 9.52 -3.17 29.37
N PHE A 299 9.06 -2.65 28.24
CA PHE A 299 7.65 -2.80 27.87
C PHE A 299 7.37 -4.16 27.21
N PRO A 300 6.29 -4.86 27.60
CA PRO A 300 5.90 -6.10 26.96
C PRO A 300 5.61 -5.85 25.47
N ARG A 301 5.87 -6.86 24.63
CA ARG A 301 5.74 -6.76 23.16
C ARG A 301 4.34 -6.29 22.73
N LEU A 302 3.30 -6.70 23.46
CA LEU A 302 1.92 -6.29 23.24
C LEU A 302 1.72 -4.80 23.49
N ALA A 303 2.22 -4.26 24.61
CA ALA A 303 2.11 -2.84 24.92
C ALA A 303 2.84 -1.98 23.87
N ARG A 304 4.02 -2.39 23.41
CA ARG A 304 4.74 -1.70 22.31
C ARG A 304 3.95 -1.72 21.00
N SER A 305 3.35 -2.85 20.67
CA SER A 305 2.52 -3.00 19.46
C SER A 305 1.24 -2.16 19.55
N GLY A 306 0.58 -2.13 20.72
CA GLY A 306 -0.58 -1.29 20.97
C GLY A 306 -0.24 0.19 20.89
N LEU A 307 0.86 0.62 21.52
CA LEU A 307 1.32 2.01 21.49
C LEU A 307 1.63 2.47 20.06
N ARG A 308 2.27 1.63 19.25
CA ARG A 308 2.51 1.90 17.81
C ARG A 308 1.22 2.21 17.08
N VAL A 309 0.22 1.35 17.22
CA VAL A 309 -1.05 1.51 16.51
C VAL A 309 -1.82 2.72 17.03
N ALA A 310 -1.84 2.93 18.35
CA ALA A 310 -2.48 4.09 18.97
C ALA A 310 -1.89 5.42 18.48
N LEU A 311 -0.56 5.53 18.43
CA LEU A 311 0.13 6.72 17.92
C LEU A 311 -0.21 7.00 16.45
N VAL A 312 -0.41 5.96 15.64
CA VAL A 312 -0.85 6.10 14.24
C VAL A 312 -2.31 6.52 14.16
N ILE A 313 -3.21 6.00 15.00
CA ILE A 313 -4.65 6.31 14.93
C ILE A 313 -4.97 7.78 15.28
N LEU A 314 -4.23 8.39 16.21
CA LEU A 314 -4.46 9.77 16.65
C LEU A 314 -4.52 10.80 15.49
N PRO A 315 -3.51 10.91 14.61
CA PRO A 315 -3.59 11.80 13.45
C PRO A 315 -4.68 11.42 12.44
N LEU A 316 -5.03 10.13 12.32
CA LEU A 316 -6.10 9.70 11.42
C LEU A 316 -7.46 10.21 11.90
N ALA A 317 -7.73 10.13 13.20
CA ALA A 317 -8.96 10.68 13.78
C ALA A 317 -9.08 12.19 13.54
N PHE A 318 -7.96 12.92 13.68
CA PHE A 318 -7.90 14.35 13.35
C PHE A 318 -8.23 14.62 11.87
N VAL A 319 -7.60 13.89 10.94
CA VAL A 319 -7.85 14.06 9.50
C VAL A 319 -9.30 13.72 9.15
N LEU A 320 -9.84 12.61 9.64
CA LEU A 320 -11.23 12.21 9.40
C LEU A 320 -12.22 13.25 9.91
N GLN A 321 -11.99 13.78 11.11
CA GLN A 321 -12.81 14.86 11.66
C GLN A 321 -12.72 16.12 10.79
N ALA A 322 -11.53 16.52 10.37
CA ALA A 322 -11.32 17.68 9.51
C ALA A 322 -12.02 17.52 8.15
N THR A 323 -11.84 16.38 7.47
CA THR A 323 -12.52 16.08 6.20
C THR A 323 -14.04 15.98 6.36
N GLY A 324 -14.51 15.45 7.49
CA GLY A 324 -15.94 15.36 7.78
C GLY A 324 -16.59 16.74 7.99
N ARG A 325 -15.89 17.68 8.63
CA ARG A 325 -16.34 19.07 8.75
C ARG A 325 -16.40 19.75 7.38
N SER A 326 -15.31 19.69 6.61
CA SER A 326 -15.27 20.28 5.26
C SER A 326 -16.33 19.71 4.31
N PHE A 327 -16.66 18.42 4.44
CA PHE A 327 -17.75 17.81 3.68
C PHE A 327 -19.12 18.39 4.09
N ARG A 328 -19.39 18.52 5.39
CA ARG A 328 -20.64 19.12 5.90
C ARG A 328 -20.80 20.57 5.46
N ASP A 329 -19.75 21.38 5.60
CA ASP A 329 -19.78 22.80 5.23
C ASP A 329 -20.04 22.98 3.73
N ARG A 330 -19.44 22.15 2.88
CA ARG A 330 -19.72 22.12 1.43
C ARG A 330 -21.17 21.73 1.14
N SER A 331 -21.70 20.75 1.87
CA SER A 331 -23.06 20.25 1.68
C SER A 331 -24.13 21.26 2.10
N THR A 332 -23.88 22.08 3.12
CA THR A 332 -24.80 23.15 3.55
C THR A 332 -24.79 24.33 2.58
N ASN A 333 -23.61 24.69 2.05
CA ASN A 333 -23.48 25.83 1.14
C ASN A 333 -24.02 25.53 -0.26
N SER A 334 -23.86 24.29 -0.76
CA SER A 334 -24.41 23.88 -2.06
C SER A 334 -25.95 23.93 -2.10
N GLY A 335 -26.62 23.66 -0.97
CA GLY A 335 -28.07 23.75 -0.87
C GLY A 335 -28.63 25.17 -0.95
N GLN A 336 -27.83 26.20 -0.66
CA GLN A 336 -28.26 27.61 -0.74
C GLN A 336 -28.05 28.20 -2.14
N ALA A 337 -26.97 27.80 -2.83
CA ALA A 337 -26.64 28.31 -4.17
C ALA A 337 -27.52 27.72 -5.29
N ALA A 338 -28.16 26.57 -5.09
CA ALA A 338 -29.01 25.90 -6.08
C ALA A 338 -30.44 26.46 -6.17
N SER A 339 -30.79 27.51 -5.41
CA SER A 339 -32.15 28.07 -5.40
C SER A 339 -32.57 28.82 -6.68
N GLY A 340 -31.72 28.87 -7.72
CA GLY A 340 -32.04 29.54 -8.99
C GLY A 340 -31.58 28.84 -10.28
N ILE A 341 -30.84 27.72 -10.20
CA ILE A 341 -30.44 26.93 -11.37
C ILE A 341 -31.05 25.54 -11.19
N PRO A 342 -31.94 25.08 -12.08
CA PRO A 342 -32.56 23.77 -11.95
C PRO A 342 -31.47 22.69 -11.84
N GLU A 343 -31.55 21.87 -10.78
CA GLU A 343 -30.62 20.77 -10.58
C GLU A 343 -30.55 19.91 -11.86
N PRO A 344 -29.35 19.56 -12.34
CA PRO A 344 -29.20 18.65 -13.47
C PRO A 344 -29.96 17.37 -13.18
N SER A 345 -30.72 16.90 -14.16
CA SER A 345 -31.54 15.71 -14.02
C SER A 345 -30.67 14.49 -13.73
N VAL A 346 -31.22 13.46 -13.08
CA VAL A 346 -30.51 12.18 -12.85
C VAL A 346 -29.99 11.58 -14.17
N SER A 347 -30.69 11.83 -15.28
CA SER A 347 -30.24 11.48 -16.63
C SER A 347 -28.95 12.17 -17.05
N ASP A 348 -28.71 13.42 -16.64
CA ASP A 348 -27.47 14.14 -16.96
C ASP A 348 -26.28 13.48 -16.26
N TYR A 349 -26.44 13.10 -14.98
CA TYR A 349 -25.40 12.36 -14.24
C TYR A 349 -25.15 10.95 -14.77
N MET A 350 -26.19 10.26 -15.26
CA MET A 350 -26.06 8.93 -15.87
C MET A 350 -25.42 8.96 -17.27
N ASN A 351 -25.38 10.13 -17.91
CA ASN A 351 -24.75 10.35 -19.21
C ASN A 351 -23.34 10.95 -19.12
N PHE A 352 -22.91 11.43 -17.94
CA PHE A 352 -21.52 11.80 -17.71
C PHE A 352 -20.62 10.55 -17.78
N GLY A 353 -19.98 10.34 -18.94
CA GLY A 353 -19.01 9.27 -19.15
C GLY A 353 -19.47 8.13 -20.07
N LYS A 354 -20.60 8.27 -20.77
CA LYS A 354 -20.89 7.50 -22.00
C LYS A 354 -20.39 8.28 -23.22
#